data_AF-A0A8T4QK28-F1
#
_entry.id   AF-A0A8T4QK28-F1
#
_cell.length_a   1.000
_cell.length_b   1.000
_cell.length_c   1.000
_cell.angle_alpha   90.00
_cell.angle_beta   90.00
_cell.angle_gamma   90.00
#
_symmetry.space_group_name_H-M   'P 1'
#
loop_
_entity.id
_entity.type
_entity.pdbx_description
1 polymer ?
#
loop_
_entity_poly.entity_id
_entity_poly.type
_entity_poly.pdbx_seq_one_letter_code
_entity_poly.pdbx_strand_id
1 'polypeptide(L)'
;MIFISFGSIVLSVLFSLWSLFLHWVSIFTAPFQEPEMFWIIIPIWINWFFTEFFIEKHGTTFGNAIGNGVIPILASIDWTRYLYRLFSEGIISFTFGVFIKFLLSILVFAYGVFVIIAGIKIKIIVFYIGRIRWITYVLIMITPIVYNVIKFDFQTFLAIALFFPLYWWVIEIFDRITPEPRVYQEE
;
A
#
# COMPACT_ATOMS: atom_id res chain seq x y z
N MET A 1 -42.55 17.39 -7.83
CA MET A 1 -41.25 17.92 -8.29
C MET A 1 -40.45 18.26 -7.04
N ILE A 2 -39.48 17.43 -6.66
CA ILE A 2 -38.68 17.65 -5.43
C ILE A 2 -37.63 18.69 -5.78
N PHE A 3 -37.76 19.91 -5.25
CA PHE A 3 -36.71 20.91 -5.31
C PHE A 3 -35.58 20.45 -4.39
N ILE A 4 -34.60 19.74 -4.97
CA ILE A 4 -33.35 19.47 -4.26
C ILE A 4 -32.63 20.81 -4.12
N SER A 5 -32.56 21.33 -2.90
CA SER A 5 -31.81 22.56 -2.64
C SER A 5 -30.32 22.32 -2.93
N PHE A 6 -29.64 23.31 -3.49
CA PHE A 6 -28.19 23.24 -3.72
C PHE A 6 -27.42 22.83 -2.45
N GLY A 7 -27.86 23.33 -1.28
CA GLY A 7 -27.31 22.95 0.03
C GLY A 7 -27.42 21.45 0.33
N SER A 8 -28.54 20.81 0.01
CA SER A 8 -28.69 19.35 0.20
C SER A 8 -27.77 18.52 -0.69
N ILE A 9 -27.47 18.98 -1.90
CA ILE A 9 -26.50 18.32 -2.80
C ILE A 9 -25.09 18.43 -2.20
N VAL A 10 -24.68 19.63 -1.83
CA VAL A 10 -23.34 19.87 -1.24
C VAL A 10 -23.15 19.03 0.02
N LEU A 11 -24.13 19.02 0.93
CA LEU A 11 -24.06 18.21 2.15
C LEU A 11 -23.95 16.72 1.85
N SER A 12 -24.71 16.21 0.87
CA SER A 12 -24.67 14.80 0.48
C SER A 12 -23.29 14.40 -0.09
N VAL A 13 -22.68 15.28 -0.89
CA VAL A 13 -21.33 15.08 -1.42
C VAL A 13 -20.30 15.08 -0.29
N LEU A 14 -20.36 16.04 0.63
CA LEU A 14 -19.46 16.11 1.78
C LEU A 14 -19.58 14.87 2.68
N PHE A 15 -20.81 14.40 2.95
CA PHE A 15 -21.02 13.18 3.72
C PHE A 15 -20.44 11.94 3.02
N SER A 16 -20.59 11.86 1.70
CA SER A 16 -20.04 10.76 0.90
C SER A 16 -18.51 10.77 0.92
N LEU A 17 -17.89 11.95 0.76
CA LEU A 17 -16.44 12.11 0.87
C LEU A 17 -15.93 11.77 2.27
N TRP A 18 -16.63 12.19 3.32
CA TRP A 18 -16.29 11.85 4.70
C TRP A 18 -16.39 10.35 4.97
N SER A 19 -17.43 9.69 4.48
CA SER A 19 -17.59 8.23 4.58
C SER A 19 -16.45 7.49 3.87
N LEU A 20 -16.07 7.91 2.66
CA LEU A 20 -14.93 7.35 1.94
C LEU A 20 -13.61 7.59 2.68
N PHE A 21 -13.44 8.76 3.30
CA PHE A 21 -12.25 9.06 4.11
C PHE A 21 -12.16 8.14 5.32
N LEU A 22 -13.26 7.97 6.08
CA LEU A 22 -13.29 7.05 7.21
C LEU A 22 -13.04 5.60 6.77
N HIS A 23 -13.57 5.21 5.61
CA HIS A 23 -13.28 3.90 5.02
C HIS A 23 -11.79 3.75 4.72
N TRP A 24 -11.16 4.75 4.10
CA TRP A 24 -9.72 4.78 3.83
C TRP A 24 -8.87 4.69 5.10
N VAL A 25 -9.22 5.45 6.16
CA VAL A 25 -8.57 5.35 7.48
C VAL A 25 -8.73 3.96 8.08
N SER A 26 -9.91 3.34 7.93
CA SER A 26 -10.16 2.00 8.47
C SER A 26 -9.20 0.95 7.90
N ILE A 27 -8.78 1.10 6.64
CA ILE A 27 -7.81 0.20 5.98
C ILE A 27 -6.45 0.28 6.68
N PHE A 28 -5.97 1.47 7.06
CA PHE A 28 -4.72 1.61 7.82
C PHE A 28 -4.77 0.98 9.20
N THR A 29 -5.96 0.99 9.83
CA THR A 29 -6.16 0.40 11.14
C THR A 29 -6.48 -1.10 11.11
N ALA A 30 -6.75 -1.65 9.93
CA ALA A 30 -7.11 -3.05 9.76
C ALA A 30 -6.07 -4.05 10.29
N PRO A 31 -4.75 -3.80 10.23
CA PRO A 31 -3.75 -4.68 10.84
C PRO A 31 -3.96 -4.93 12.34
N PHE A 32 -4.61 -4.00 13.06
CA PHE A 32 -4.92 -4.17 14.48
C PHE A 32 -6.16 -5.05 14.75
N GLN A 33 -6.91 -5.43 13.71
CA GLN A 33 -8.09 -6.28 13.81
C GLN A 33 -7.76 -7.76 13.57
N GLU A 34 -6.68 -8.07 12.84
CA GLU A 34 -6.22 -9.42 12.53
C GLU A 34 -4.71 -9.52 12.77
N PRO A 35 -4.29 -10.05 13.95
CA PRO A 35 -2.89 -10.09 14.36
C PRO A 35 -1.97 -10.82 13.38
N GLU A 36 -2.49 -11.74 12.57
CA GLU A 36 -1.67 -12.44 11.58
C GLU A 36 -1.09 -11.50 10.52
N MET A 37 -1.76 -10.37 10.23
CA MET A 37 -1.22 -9.35 9.32
C MET A 37 0.10 -8.76 9.82
N PHE A 38 0.38 -8.77 11.13
CA PHE A 38 1.61 -8.20 11.67
C PHE A 38 2.86 -8.88 11.14
N TRP A 39 2.78 -10.14 10.73
CA TRP A 39 3.90 -10.85 10.12
C TRP A 39 4.47 -10.14 8.90
N ILE A 40 3.63 -9.45 8.14
CA ILE A 40 4.04 -8.71 6.94
C ILE A 40 3.96 -7.19 7.10
N ILE A 41 2.99 -6.68 7.86
CA ILE A 41 2.83 -5.23 8.04
C ILE A 41 3.99 -4.62 8.82
N ILE A 42 4.48 -5.30 9.86
CA ILE A 42 5.63 -4.81 10.64
C ILE A 42 6.88 -4.63 9.76
N PRO A 43 7.35 -5.64 9.01
CA PRO A 43 8.51 -5.45 8.14
C PRO A 43 8.27 -4.41 7.04
N ILE A 44 7.04 -4.29 6.50
CA ILE A 44 6.69 -3.21 5.56
C ILE A 44 6.86 -1.84 6.22
N TRP A 45 6.30 -1.62 7.41
CA TRP A 45 6.39 -0.33 8.11
C TRP A 45 7.80 0.02 8.53
N ILE A 46 8.56 -0.94 9.03
CA ILE A 46 9.96 -0.74 9.42
C ILE A 46 10.79 -0.36 8.19
N ASN A 47 10.72 -1.13 7.11
CA ASN A 47 11.47 -0.83 5.89
C ASN A 47 11.05 0.52 5.31
N TRP A 48 9.76 0.81 5.28
CA TRP A 48 9.24 2.09 4.82
C TRP A 48 9.78 3.26 5.64
N PHE A 49 9.70 3.19 6.96
CA PHE A 49 10.17 4.25 7.85
C PHE A 49 11.66 4.54 7.64
N PHE A 50 12.50 3.49 7.66
CA PHE A 50 13.93 3.68 7.48
C PHE A 50 14.27 4.16 6.07
N THR A 51 13.67 3.56 5.05
CA THR A 51 13.99 3.91 3.67
C THR A 51 13.48 5.31 3.33
N GLU A 52 12.27 5.69 3.71
CA GLU A 52 11.71 6.99 3.38
C GLU A 52 12.47 8.14 4.05
N PHE A 53 12.63 8.06 5.37
CA PHE A 53 13.13 9.20 6.16
C PHE A 53 14.66 9.29 6.21
N PHE A 54 15.38 8.19 5.97
CA PHE A 54 16.84 8.16 6.12
C PHE A 54 17.61 7.83 4.85
N ILE A 55 17.01 7.09 3.89
CA ILE A 55 17.74 6.58 2.73
C ILE A 55 17.30 7.26 1.43
N GLU A 56 16.00 7.47 1.23
CA GLU A 56 15.39 8.01 0.00
C GLU A 56 14.90 9.45 0.14
N LYS A 57 15.30 10.15 1.22
CA LYS A 57 14.91 11.54 1.46
C LYS A 57 15.23 12.48 0.28
N HIS A 58 16.35 12.23 -0.42
CA HIS A 58 16.77 12.98 -1.61
C HIS A 58 16.48 12.25 -2.93
N GLY A 59 15.73 11.15 -2.88
CA GLY A 59 15.34 10.35 -4.03
C GLY A 59 15.79 8.89 -3.96
N THR A 60 15.19 8.09 -4.83
CA THR A 60 15.46 6.66 -4.95
C THR A 60 16.71 6.42 -5.80
N THR A 61 17.68 5.66 -5.30
CA THR A 61 18.82 5.18 -6.10
C THR A 61 18.50 3.81 -6.72
N PHE A 62 19.31 3.33 -7.67
CA PHE A 62 19.15 1.97 -8.22
C PHE A 62 19.25 0.89 -7.15
N GLY A 63 20.19 1.02 -6.21
CA GLY A 63 20.36 0.07 -5.10
C GLY A 63 19.14 0.05 -4.19
N ASN A 64 18.62 1.23 -3.82
CA ASN A 64 17.43 1.35 -2.98
C ASN A 64 16.21 0.75 -3.69
N ALA A 65 16.02 1.05 -4.98
CA ALA A 65 14.91 0.51 -5.76
C ALA A 65 14.93 -1.03 -5.82
N ILE A 66 16.10 -1.64 -6.03
CA ILE A 66 16.27 -3.09 -6.00
C ILE A 66 15.89 -3.63 -4.61
N GLY A 67 16.39 -3.01 -3.54
CA GLY A 67 16.06 -3.38 -2.17
C GLY A 67 14.55 -3.29 -1.88
N ASN A 68 13.92 -2.20 -2.29
CA ASN A 68 12.47 -2.01 -2.13
C ASN A 68 11.66 -3.04 -2.91
N GLY A 69 12.15 -3.51 -4.06
CA GLY A 69 11.53 -4.58 -4.85
C GLY A 69 11.44 -5.93 -4.13
N VAL A 70 12.24 -6.16 -3.08
CA VAL A 70 12.16 -7.37 -2.24
C VAL A 70 10.90 -7.37 -1.37
N ILE A 71 10.46 -6.21 -0.91
CA ILE A 71 9.29 -6.07 -0.01
C ILE A 71 7.98 -6.61 -0.63
N PRO A 72 7.58 -6.24 -1.87
CA PRO A 72 6.39 -6.82 -2.49
C PRO A 72 6.55 -8.32 -2.76
N ILE A 73 7.77 -8.83 -3.01
CA ILE A 73 8.01 -10.27 -3.10
C ILE A 73 7.68 -10.95 -1.77
N LEU A 74 8.23 -10.45 -0.66
CA LEU A 74 7.95 -10.99 0.68
C LEU A 74 6.44 -10.92 1.00
N ALA A 75 5.79 -9.80 0.69
CA ALA A 75 4.37 -9.64 0.91
C ALA A 75 3.54 -10.65 0.11
N SER A 76 3.84 -10.82 -1.17
CA SER A 76 3.13 -11.79 -2.02
C SER A 76 3.32 -13.25 -1.57
N ILE A 77 4.50 -13.60 -1.05
CA ILE A 77 4.76 -14.94 -0.49
C ILE A 77 3.92 -15.14 0.76
N ASP A 78 3.90 -14.17 1.67
CA ASP A 78 3.10 -14.24 2.88
C ASP A 78 1.59 -14.29 2.59
N TRP A 79 1.11 -13.47 1.66
CA TRP A 79 -0.27 -13.50 1.19
C TRP A 79 -0.65 -14.86 0.62
N THR A 80 0.21 -15.44 -0.20
CA THR A 80 -0.01 -16.78 -0.78
C THR A 80 -0.01 -17.85 0.31
N ARG A 81 0.91 -17.78 1.27
CA ARG A 81 0.95 -18.66 2.46
C ARG A 81 -0.36 -18.59 3.24
N TYR A 82 -0.85 -17.39 3.54
CA TYR A 82 -2.09 -17.16 4.27
C TYR A 82 -3.30 -17.72 3.52
N LEU A 83 -3.47 -17.38 2.24
CA LEU A 83 -4.57 -17.87 1.42
C LEU A 83 -4.54 -19.39 1.25
N TYR A 84 -3.37 -19.97 1.01
CA TYR A 84 -3.19 -21.41 0.89
C TYR A 84 -3.56 -22.13 2.19
N ARG A 85 -3.13 -21.61 3.34
CA ARG A 85 -3.48 -22.19 4.64
C ARG A 85 -5.00 -22.22 4.82
N LEU A 86 -5.67 -21.09 4.65
CA LEU A 86 -7.14 -21.02 4.76
C LEU A 86 -7.85 -21.98 3.81
N PHE A 87 -7.33 -22.14 2.59
CA PHE A 87 -7.87 -23.07 1.60
C PHE A 87 -7.66 -24.53 2.02
N SER A 88 -6.45 -24.87 2.50
CA SER A 88 -6.10 -26.21 2.96
C SER A 88 -6.86 -26.65 4.21
N GLU A 89 -7.20 -25.70 5.08
CA GLU A 89 -8.00 -25.92 6.29
C GLU A 89 -9.52 -25.95 6.00
N GLY A 90 -9.93 -25.73 4.75
CA GLY A 90 -11.34 -25.70 4.35
C GLY A 90 -12.11 -24.47 4.85
N ILE A 91 -11.43 -23.44 5.37
CA ILE A 91 -12.04 -22.20 5.86
C ILE A 91 -12.58 -21.37 4.70
N ILE A 92 -11.87 -21.36 3.58
CA ILE A 92 -12.31 -20.69 2.34
C ILE A 92 -12.45 -21.71 1.20
N SER A 93 -13.46 -21.52 0.36
CA SER A 93 -13.64 -22.27 -0.87
C SER A 93 -13.17 -21.48 -2.09
N PHE A 94 -12.92 -22.17 -3.21
CA PHE A 94 -12.49 -21.53 -4.44
C PHE A 94 -13.65 -20.73 -5.06
N THR A 95 -13.72 -19.45 -4.71
CA THR A 95 -14.68 -18.48 -5.24
C THR A 95 -13.95 -17.46 -6.11
N PHE A 96 -14.69 -16.69 -6.91
CA PHE A 96 -14.12 -15.61 -7.71
C PHE A 96 -13.34 -14.59 -6.84
N GLY A 97 -13.85 -14.26 -5.65
CA GLY A 97 -13.15 -13.37 -4.72
C GLY A 97 -11.81 -13.92 -4.24
N VAL A 98 -11.74 -15.22 -3.93
CA VAL A 98 -10.49 -15.90 -3.55
C VAL A 98 -9.51 -15.97 -4.73
N PHE A 99 -10.01 -16.25 -5.94
CA PHE A 99 -9.20 -16.23 -7.16
C PHE A 99 -8.54 -14.86 -7.38
N ILE A 100 -9.30 -13.77 -7.24
CA ILE A 100 -8.75 -12.41 -7.36
C ILE A 100 -7.65 -12.14 -6.33
N LYS A 101 -7.76 -12.67 -5.11
CA LYS A 101 -6.70 -12.51 -4.09
C LYS A 101 -5.41 -13.24 -4.46
N PHE A 102 -5.51 -14.46 -4.99
CA PHE A 102 -4.34 -15.16 -5.53
C PHE A 102 -3.74 -14.41 -6.73
N LEU A 103 -4.57 -13.86 -7.61
CA LEU A 103 -4.11 -13.04 -8.73
C LEU A 103 -3.38 -11.79 -8.24
N LEU A 104 -3.89 -11.09 -7.22
CA LEU A 104 -3.22 -9.95 -6.59
C LEU A 104 -1.84 -10.34 -6.04
N SER A 105 -1.73 -11.48 -5.34
CA SER A 105 -0.45 -11.99 -4.86
C SER A 105 0.54 -12.21 -6.01
N ILE A 106 0.11 -12.85 -7.11
CA ILE A 106 0.97 -13.07 -8.29
C ILE A 106 1.39 -11.75 -8.93
N LEU A 107 0.48 -10.79 -9.08
CA LEU A 107 0.78 -9.49 -9.67
C LEU A 107 1.79 -8.71 -8.81
N VAL A 108 1.64 -8.75 -7.49
CA VAL A 108 2.57 -8.10 -6.56
C VAL A 108 3.95 -8.79 -6.56
N PHE A 109 3.99 -10.12 -6.64
CA PHE A 109 5.23 -10.88 -6.84
C PHE A 109 5.94 -10.45 -8.14
N ALA A 110 5.20 -10.47 -9.25
CA ALA A 110 5.71 -10.10 -10.57
C ALA A 110 6.19 -8.65 -10.60
N TYR A 111 5.49 -7.74 -9.92
CA TYR A 111 5.90 -6.36 -9.77
C TYR A 111 7.21 -6.23 -9.01
N GLY A 112 7.39 -6.93 -7.89
CA GLY A 112 8.66 -6.93 -7.16
C GLY A 112 9.83 -7.43 -8.00
N VAL A 113 9.64 -8.56 -8.69
CA VAL A 113 10.63 -9.10 -9.64
C VAL A 113 10.92 -8.10 -10.76
N PHE A 114 9.91 -7.44 -11.30
CA PHE A 114 10.06 -6.43 -12.34
C PHE A 114 10.89 -5.23 -11.87
N VAL A 115 10.64 -4.71 -10.66
CA VAL A 115 11.41 -3.61 -10.07
C VAL A 115 12.89 -4.00 -9.93
N ILE A 116 13.17 -5.21 -9.42
CA ILE A 116 14.54 -5.73 -9.29
C ILE A 116 15.22 -5.81 -10.67
N ILE A 117 14.57 -6.41 -11.67
CA ILE A 117 15.13 -6.55 -13.02
C ILE A 117 15.35 -5.17 -13.67
N ALA A 118 14.42 -4.23 -13.51
CA ALA A 118 14.55 -2.88 -14.02
C ALA A 118 15.71 -2.12 -13.35
N GLY A 119 15.90 -2.31 -12.04
CA GLY A 119 17.01 -1.75 -11.28
C GLY A 119 18.35 -2.29 -11.75
N ILE A 120 18.48 -3.61 -11.92
CA ILE A 120 19.69 -4.26 -12.46
C ILE A 120 20.00 -3.77 -13.88
N LYS A 121 18.97 -3.54 -14.70
CA LYS A 121 19.12 -3.03 -16.07
C LYS A 121 19.28 -1.51 -16.16
N ILE A 122 19.44 -0.80 -15.03
CA ILE A 122 19.67 0.65 -14.97
C ILE A 122 18.58 1.42 -15.74
N LYS A 123 17.32 0.96 -15.66
CA LYS A 123 16.21 1.65 -16.34
C LYS A 123 15.73 2.83 -15.49
N ILE A 124 15.67 4.02 -16.08
CA ILE A 124 15.26 5.26 -15.37
C ILE A 124 13.86 5.18 -14.75
N ILE A 125 12.98 4.33 -15.31
CA ILE A 125 11.63 4.10 -14.77
C ILE A 125 11.66 3.62 -13.32
N VAL A 126 12.73 2.94 -12.90
CA VAL A 126 12.86 2.34 -11.57
C VAL A 126 12.84 3.39 -10.45
N PHE A 127 13.23 4.63 -10.73
CA PHE A 127 13.17 5.73 -9.75
C PHE A 127 11.74 6.13 -9.37
N TYR A 128 10.77 5.80 -10.22
CA TYR A 128 9.35 6.07 -9.96
C TYR A 128 8.66 4.84 -9.38
N ILE A 129 8.81 3.70 -10.05
CA ILE A 129 8.12 2.47 -9.66
C ILE A 129 8.78 1.76 -8.48
N GLY A 130 10.05 2.04 -8.20
CA GLY A 130 10.83 1.42 -7.11
C GLY A 130 10.86 2.25 -5.83
N ARG A 131 10.18 3.42 -5.81
CA ARG A 131 10.16 4.31 -4.64
C ARG A 131 9.40 3.67 -3.48
N ILE A 132 9.98 3.72 -2.28
CA ILE A 132 9.40 3.00 -1.14
C ILE A 132 8.03 3.54 -0.72
N ARG A 133 7.79 4.87 -0.83
CA ARG A 133 6.49 5.51 -0.59
C ARG A 133 5.36 4.86 -1.39
N TRP A 134 5.60 4.61 -2.69
CA TRP A 134 4.62 4.01 -3.59
C TRP A 134 4.36 2.54 -3.24
N ILE A 135 5.45 1.77 -3.14
CA ILE A 135 5.39 0.34 -2.81
C ILE A 135 4.63 0.11 -1.52
N THR A 136 5.00 0.86 -0.48
CA THR A 136 4.43 0.70 0.86
C THR A 136 2.95 1.06 0.88
N TYR A 137 2.56 2.15 0.24
CA TYR A 137 1.14 2.52 0.16
C TYR A 137 0.31 1.39 -0.43
N VAL A 138 0.73 0.87 -1.58
CA VAL A 138 0.01 -0.22 -2.27
C VAL A 138 -0.07 -1.46 -1.38
N LEU A 139 1.03 -1.85 -0.74
CA LEU A 139 1.04 -3.05 0.11
C LEU A 139 0.17 -2.89 1.36
N ILE A 140 0.21 -1.73 2.04
CA ILE A 140 -0.64 -1.46 3.21
C ILE A 140 -2.11 -1.47 2.81
N MET A 141 -2.47 -0.91 1.66
CA MET A 141 -3.86 -0.84 1.20
C MET A 141 -4.41 -2.20 0.77
N ILE A 142 -3.58 -3.05 0.15
CA ILE A 142 -4.01 -4.34 -0.39
C ILE A 142 -3.99 -5.45 0.67
N THR A 143 -3.07 -5.41 1.64
CA THR A 143 -2.91 -6.48 2.64
C THR A 143 -4.23 -6.79 3.38
N PRO A 144 -4.98 -5.81 3.92
CA PRO A 144 -6.26 -6.08 4.59
C PRO A 144 -7.32 -6.71 3.69
N ILE A 145 -7.25 -6.45 2.38
CA ILE A 145 -8.15 -7.03 1.39
C ILE A 145 -7.84 -8.52 1.22
N VAL A 146 -6.55 -8.87 1.09
CA VAL A 146 -6.09 -10.26 1.01
C VAL A 146 -6.50 -11.02 2.28
N TYR A 147 -6.28 -10.43 3.45
CA TYR A 147 -6.57 -10.99 4.77
C TYR A 147 -8.07 -11.03 5.14
N ASN A 148 -8.98 -10.74 4.20
CA ASN A 148 -10.44 -10.73 4.42
C ASN A 148 -10.95 -9.73 5.47
N VAL A 149 -10.13 -8.79 5.94
CA VAL A 149 -10.55 -7.77 6.91
C VAL A 149 -11.32 -6.64 6.22
N ILE A 150 -10.89 -6.25 5.02
CA ILE A 150 -11.57 -5.27 4.18
C ILE A 150 -12.13 -5.96 2.93
N LYS A 151 -13.35 -5.59 2.54
CA LYS A 151 -13.99 -6.15 1.35
C LYS A 151 -13.33 -5.60 0.08
N PHE A 152 -13.18 -6.46 -0.93
CA PHE A 152 -12.78 -6.03 -2.26
C PHE A 152 -14.00 -5.53 -3.04
N ASP A 153 -14.28 -4.24 -2.95
CA ASP A 153 -15.37 -3.57 -3.67
C ASP A 153 -14.93 -2.24 -4.29
N PHE A 154 -15.82 -1.68 -5.11
CA PHE A 154 -15.55 -0.42 -5.80
C PHE A 154 -15.35 0.74 -4.83
N GLN A 155 -16.04 0.73 -3.67
CA GLN A 155 -15.90 1.77 -2.65
C GLN A 155 -14.49 1.76 -2.05
N THR A 156 -13.94 0.57 -1.79
CA THR A 156 -12.57 0.38 -1.30
C THR A 156 -11.55 0.85 -2.33
N PHE A 157 -11.70 0.46 -3.59
CA PHE A 157 -10.83 0.94 -4.67
C PHE A 157 -10.87 2.46 -4.81
N LEU A 158 -12.07 3.05 -4.79
CA LEU A 158 -12.25 4.50 -4.90
C LEU A 158 -11.61 5.23 -3.71
N ALA A 159 -11.77 4.72 -2.49
CA ALA A 159 -11.16 5.29 -1.29
C ALA A 159 -9.63 5.26 -1.37
N ILE A 160 -9.04 4.13 -1.78
CA ILE A 160 -7.58 3.98 -1.96
C ILE A 160 -7.05 4.97 -3.01
N ALA A 161 -7.73 5.10 -4.16
CA ALA A 161 -7.27 5.98 -5.23
C ALA A 161 -7.45 7.46 -4.88
N LEU A 162 -8.60 7.84 -4.32
CA LEU A 162 -8.96 9.23 -4.04
C LEU A 162 -8.10 9.87 -2.96
N PHE A 163 -7.73 9.11 -1.92
CA PHE A 163 -6.95 9.61 -0.78
C PHE A 163 -5.45 9.33 -0.88
N PHE A 164 -4.98 8.73 -1.97
CA PHE A 164 -3.54 8.61 -2.23
C PHE A 164 -2.79 9.95 -2.23
N PRO A 165 -3.31 11.05 -2.84
CA PRO A 165 -2.65 12.35 -2.74
C PRO A 165 -2.54 12.88 -1.31
N LEU A 166 -3.54 12.57 -0.46
CA LEU A 166 -3.52 12.95 0.95
C LEU A 166 -2.42 12.19 1.71
N TYR A 167 -2.32 10.86 1.51
CA TYR A 167 -1.20 10.07 2.04
C TYR A 167 0.14 10.70 1.65
N TRP A 168 0.32 10.95 0.36
CA TRP A 168 1.55 11.50 -0.18
C TRP A 168 1.91 12.84 0.46
N TRP A 169 0.93 13.74 0.57
CA TRP A 169 1.11 15.05 1.17
C TRP A 169 1.48 14.99 2.66
N VAL A 170 0.86 14.08 3.41
CA VAL A 170 1.21 13.86 4.83
C VAL A 170 2.66 13.41 4.97
N ILE A 171 3.10 12.43 4.17
CA ILE A 171 4.51 11.96 4.23
C ILE A 171 5.48 13.07 3.84
N GLU A 172 5.14 13.86 2.82
CA GLU A 172 5.93 15.02 2.41
C GLU A 172 6.10 16.06 3.53
N ILE A 173 5.09 16.27 4.37
CA ILE A 173 5.20 17.13 5.55
C ILE A 173 6.18 16.53 6.56
N PHE A 174 6.08 15.23 6.84
CA PHE A 174 6.99 14.56 7.78
C PHE A 174 8.44 14.60 7.30
N ASP A 175 8.69 14.39 6.00
CA ASP A 175 10.03 14.49 5.42
C ASP A 175 10.67 15.87 5.62
N ARG A 176 9.86 16.94 5.51
CA ARG A 176 10.32 18.31 5.71
C ARG A 176 10.59 18.65 7.17
N ILE A 177 9.87 18.03 8.11
CA ILE A 177 10.03 18.27 9.54
C ILE A 177 11.18 17.44 10.11
N THR A 178 11.37 16.22 9.61
CA THR A 178 12.45 15.33 10.07
C THR A 178 13.81 15.92 9.69
N PRO A 179 14.83 15.82 10.56
CA PRO A 179 16.17 16.33 10.27
C PRO A 179 16.81 15.55 9.11
N GLU A 180 17.73 16.20 8.40
CA GLU A 180 18.52 15.52 7.38
C GLU A 180 19.56 14.60 8.02
N PRO A 181 19.76 13.37 7.50
CA PRO A 181 20.83 12.51 7.94
C PRO A 181 22.19 13.19 7.74
N ARG A 182 23.05 13.16 8.76
CA ARG A 182 24.39 13.79 8.72
C ARG A 182 25.30 13.28 7.61
N VAL A 183 25.02 12.09 7.09
CA VAL A 183 25.74 11.50 5.94
C VAL A 183 25.71 12.42 4.71
N TYR A 184 24.70 13.28 4.59
CA TYR A 184 24.57 14.26 3.50
C TYR A 184 25.13 15.65 3.83
N GLN A 185 25.66 15.86 5.04
CA GLN A 185 26.22 17.15 5.49
C GLN A 185 27.75 17.20 5.34
N GLU A 186 28.40 16.08 5.02
CA GLU A 186 29.86 15.95 4.97
C GLU A 186 30.45 16.02 3.54
N GLU A 187 29.69 16.50 2.55
CA GLU A 187 30.20 16.85 1.21
C GLU A 187 30.40 18.37 1.02
#